data_AF-A0ABD7L6I0-F1
#
_entry.id   AF-A0ABD7L6I0-F1
#
_cell.length_a   1.000
_cell.length_b   1.000
_cell.length_c   1.000
_cell.angle_alpha   90.00
_cell.angle_beta   90.00
_cell.angle_gamma   90.00
#
_symmetry.space_group_name_H-M   'P 1'
#
loop_
_entity.id
_entity.type
_entity.pdbx_description
1 polymer ?
#
loop_
_entity_poly.entity_id
_entity_poly.type
_entity_poly.pdbx_seq_one_letter_code
_entity_poly.pdbx_strand_id
1 'polypeptide(L)'
;MTTVCMQTVVSGKTVQVVLLAEQATAKIYMVNSDGSSQQPRAMSVREYLDAGMSSEQVVRHILEVITTALGELDRLRKDGL
;
A
#
# COMPACT_ATOMS: atom_id res chain seq x y z
N MET A 1 17.00 11.98 4.48
CA MET A 1 15.60 11.57 4.29
C MET A 1 15.45 10.77 3.00
N THR A 2 15.60 9.44 3.08
CA THR A 2 15.26 8.56 1.96
C THR A 2 13.79 8.19 2.04
N THR A 3 12.99 8.80 1.18
CA THR A 3 11.57 8.49 1.02
C THR A 3 11.39 7.70 -0.27
N VAL A 4 10.72 6.56 -0.21
CA VAL A 4 10.34 5.77 -1.38
C VAL A 4 8.83 5.79 -1.51
N CYS A 5 8.33 6.01 -2.73
CA CYS A 5 6.91 6.07 -3.03
C CYS A 5 6.60 5.16 -4.22
N MET A 6 5.55 4.34 -4.11
CA MET A 6 4.96 3.66 -5.27
C MET A 6 3.44 3.76 -5.20
N GLN A 7 2.80 3.74 -6.36
CA GLN A 7 1.35 3.75 -6.46
C GLN A 7 0.85 2.86 -7.59
N THR A 8 -0.39 2.41 -7.46
CA THR A 8 -1.11 1.67 -8.50
C THR A 8 -2.61 1.93 -8.40
N VAL A 9 -3.36 1.55 -9.42
CA VAL A 9 -4.83 1.67 -9.46
C VAL A 9 -5.45 0.28 -9.47
N VAL A 10 -6.37 0.02 -8.54
CA VAL A 10 -7.06 -1.28 -8.37
C VAL A 10 -8.55 -1.02 -8.19
N SER A 11 -9.38 -1.58 -9.09
CA SER A 11 -10.85 -1.47 -9.04
C SER A 11 -11.36 -0.03 -8.81
N GLY A 12 -10.75 0.94 -9.49
CA GLY A 12 -11.10 2.37 -9.40
C GLY A 12 -10.55 3.08 -8.16
N LYS A 13 -9.68 2.45 -7.38
CA LYS A 13 -9.00 3.07 -6.23
C LYS A 13 -7.52 3.24 -6.51
N THR A 14 -6.98 4.43 -6.28
CA THR A 14 -5.54 4.64 -6.25
C THR A 14 -5.00 4.24 -4.89
N VAL A 15 -4.08 3.29 -4.86
CA VAL A 15 -3.32 2.89 -3.68
C VAL A 15 -1.93 3.48 -3.80
N GLN A 16 -1.50 4.27 -2.82
CA GLN A 16 -0.16 4.83 -2.76
C GLN A 16 0.49 4.44 -1.44
N VAL A 17 1.72 3.94 -1.53
CA VAL A 17 2.54 3.56 -0.38
C VAL A 17 3.74 4.49 -0.32
N VAL A 18 3.91 5.16 0.81
CA VAL A 18 5.02 6.07 1.11
C VAL A 18 5.82 5.50 2.27
N LEU A 19 7.05 5.08 2.00
CA LEU A 19 7.98 4.60 3.02
C LEU A 19 8.92 5.73 3.47
N LEU A 20 8.88 6.01 4.76
CA LEU A 20 9.83 6.84 5.49
C LEU A 20 10.89 5.90 6.10
N ALA A 21 11.95 5.61 5.34
CA ALA A 21 12.91 4.55 5.68
C ALA A 21 13.60 4.80 7.04
N GLU A 22 13.96 6.05 7.34
CA GLU A 22 14.58 6.45 8.62
C GLU A 22 13.67 6.21 9.82
N GLN A 23 12.35 6.24 9.61
CA GLN A 23 11.34 6.00 10.65
C GLN A 23 10.84 4.55 10.64
N ALA A 24 11.38 3.71 9.73
CA ALA A 24 10.87 2.36 9.46
C ALA A 24 9.33 2.33 9.38
N THR A 25 8.73 3.33 8.73
CA THR A 25 7.27 3.53 8.72
C THR A 25 6.78 3.65 7.29
N ALA A 26 5.82 2.80 6.91
CA ALA A 26 5.06 2.94 5.67
C ALA A 26 3.70 3.59 5.94
N LYS A 27 3.33 4.56 5.10
CA LYS A 27 2.01 5.18 5.07
C LYS A 27 1.29 4.74 3.80
N ILE A 28 0.08 4.22 3.97
CA ILE A 28 -0.77 3.70 2.90
C ILE A 28 -1.93 4.66 2.71
N TYR A 29 -2.04 5.21 1.51
CA TYR A 29 -3.10 6.11 1.09
C TYR A 29 -4.00 5.36 0.11
N MET A 30 -5.32 5.47 0.32
CA MET A 30 -6.31 4.95 -0.61
C MET A 30 -7.24 6.08 -1.01
N VAL A 31 -7.28 6.36 -2.30
CA VAL A 31 -8.09 7.42 -2.90
C VAL A 31 -9.09 6.76 -3.85
N ASN A 32 -10.37 7.02 -3.65
CA ASN A 32 -11.44 6.56 -4.53
C ASN A 32 -11.47 7.42 -5.81
N SER A 33 -12.11 6.93 -6.86
CA SER A 33 -12.24 7.63 -8.14
C SER A 33 -12.99 8.97 -8.04
N ASP A 34 -13.82 9.16 -7.03
CA ASP A 34 -14.52 10.41 -6.73
C ASP A 34 -13.64 11.44 -5.98
N GLY A 35 -12.37 11.12 -5.76
CA GLY A 35 -11.42 11.96 -5.02
C GLY A 35 -11.56 11.88 -3.50
N SER A 36 -12.55 11.14 -2.98
CA SER A 36 -12.62 10.87 -1.55
C SER A 36 -11.46 9.96 -1.13
N SER A 37 -10.85 10.24 0.02
CA SER A 37 -9.77 9.44 0.56
C SER A 37 -10.04 9.08 2.00
N GLN A 38 -9.53 7.92 2.42
CA GLN A 38 -9.55 7.52 3.82
C GLN A 38 -8.32 8.08 4.53
N GLN A 39 -8.41 8.19 5.85
CA GLN A 39 -7.23 8.53 6.66
C GLN A 39 -6.10 7.54 6.37
N PRO A 40 -4.87 8.01 6.09
CA PRO A 40 -3.78 7.14 5.75
C PRO A 40 -3.49 6.16 6.88
N ARG A 41 -3.29 4.88 6.54
CA ARG A 41 -2.88 3.87 7.51
C ARG A 41 -1.36 3.89 7.62
N ALA A 42 -0.85 3.97 8.84
CA ALA A 42 0.58 3.86 9.12
C ALA A 42 0.88 2.47 9.68
N MET A 43 1.98 1.88 9.26
CA MET A 43 2.50 0.62 9.81
C MET A 43 4.02 0.66 9.94
N SER A 44 4.54 -0.04 10.93
CA SER A 44 5.97 -0.32 11.02
C SER A 44 6.37 -1.28 9.90
N VAL A 45 7.54 -1.05 9.31
CA VAL A 45 8.19 -1.95 8.36
C VAL A 45 9.56 -2.42 8.84
N ARG A 46 9.87 -2.22 10.13
CA ARG A 46 11.17 -2.55 10.71
C ARG A 46 11.55 -4.00 10.45
N GLU A 47 10.63 -4.94 10.58
CA GLU A 47 10.88 -6.36 10.34
C GLU A 47 11.34 -6.65 8.91
N TYR A 48 10.80 -5.96 7.90
CA TYR A 48 11.23 -6.12 6.51
C TYR A 48 12.63 -5.55 6.27
N LEU A 49 12.93 -4.40 6.89
CA LEU A 49 14.25 -3.76 6.79
C LEU A 49 15.32 -4.60 7.52
N ASP A 50 14.99 -5.11 8.70
CA ASP A 50 15.87 -5.99 9.49
C ASP A 50 16.10 -7.34 8.79
N ALA A 51 15.14 -7.80 7.98
CA ALA A 51 15.30 -8.95 7.08
C ALA A 51 16.16 -8.65 5.84
N GLY A 52 16.67 -7.43 5.69
CA GLY A 52 17.57 -7.03 4.61
C GLY A 52 16.87 -6.59 3.32
N MET A 53 15.54 -6.38 3.34
CA MET A 53 14.84 -5.87 2.16
C MET A 53 15.20 -4.39 1.92
N SER A 54 15.43 -4.03 0.66
CA SER A 54 15.57 -2.63 0.27
C SER A 54 14.26 -1.87 0.42
N SER A 55 14.32 -0.56 0.61
CA SER A 55 13.13 0.31 0.69
C SER A 55 12.18 0.13 -0.51
N GLU A 56 12.73 -0.09 -1.70
CA GLU A 56 11.94 -0.37 -2.91
C GLU A 56 11.24 -1.73 -2.85
N GLN A 57 11.95 -2.77 -2.39
CA GLN A 57 11.36 -4.10 -2.20
C GLN A 57 10.25 -4.06 -1.15
N VAL A 58 10.43 -3.34 -0.05
CA VAL A 58 9.41 -3.17 0.99
C VAL A 58 8.16 -2.50 0.42
N VAL A 59 8.32 -1.35 -0.24
CA VAL A 59 7.19 -0.60 -0.81
C VAL A 59 6.47 -1.43 -1.87
N ARG A 60 7.21 -2.11 -2.76
CA ARG A 60 6.65 -2.99 -3.79
C ARG A 60 5.86 -4.14 -3.16
N HIS A 61 6.43 -4.82 -2.17
CA HIS A 61 5.78 -5.94 -1.49
C HIS A 61 4.47 -5.51 -0.81
N ILE A 62 4.48 -4.40 -0.08
CA ILE A 62 3.27 -3.84 0.55
C ILE A 62 2.22 -3.51 -0.50
N LEU A 63 2.63 -2.88 -1.61
CA LEU A 63 1.71 -2.52 -2.70
C LEU A 63 1.09 -3.76 -3.36
N GLU A 64 1.87 -4.82 -3.59
CA GLU A 64 1.41 -6.10 -4.15
C GLU A 64 0.41 -6.80 -3.23
N VAL A 65 0.68 -6.86 -1.93
CA VAL A 65 -0.22 -7.46 -0.94
C VAL A 65 -1.57 -6.72 -0.91
N ILE A 66 -1.55 -5.38 -0.85
CA ILE A 66 -2.78 -4.58 -0.83
C ILE A 66 -3.55 -4.74 -2.15
N THR A 67 -2.84 -4.70 -3.28
CA THR A 67 -3.46 -4.86 -4.61
C THR A 67 -4.13 -6.20 -4.76
N THR A 68 -3.49 -7.27 -4.28
CA THR A 68 -4.04 -8.62 -4.30
C THR A 68 -5.29 -8.70 -3.43
N ALA A 69 -5.23 -8.21 -2.20
CA ALA A 69 -6.36 -8.20 -1.28
C ALA A 69 -7.56 -7.40 -1.82
N LEU A 70 -7.32 -6.23 -2.44
CA LEU A 70 -8.38 -5.43 -3.06
C LEU A 70 -8.98 -6.14 -4.28
N GLY A 71 -8.15 -6.79 -5.10
CA GLY A 71 -8.62 -7.57 -6.23
C GLY A 71 -9.49 -8.76 -5.82
N GLU A 72 -9.13 -9.46 -4.74
CA GLU A 72 -9.93 -10.56 -4.17
C GLU A 72 -11.25 -10.05 -3.57
N LEU A 73 -11.22 -8.95 -2.83
CA LEU A 73 -12.44 -8.33 -2.28
C LEU A 73 -13.41 -7.87 -3.39
N ASP A 74 -12.89 -7.37 -4.51
CA ASP A 74 -13.70 -6.98 -5.66
C ASP A 74 -14.34 -8.19 -6.34
N ARG A 75 -13.62 -9.32 -6.45
CA ARG A 75 -14.19 -10.59 -6.95
C ARG A 75 -15.31 -11.08 -6.03
N LEU A 76 -15.06 -11.15 -4.72
CA LEU A 76 -16.07 -11.57 -3.75
C LEU A 76 -17.33 -10.68 -3.77
N ARG A 77 -17.17 -9.37 -3.95
CA ARG A 77 -18.32 -8.45 -4.09
C ARG A 77 -19.12 -8.71 -5.37
N LYS A 78 -18.45 -9.07 -6.48
CA LYS A 78 -19.10 -9.34 -7.76
C LYS A 78 -19.79 -10.71 -7.80
N ASP A 79 -19.27 -11.67 -7.05
CA ASP A 79 -19.76 -13.05 -7.04
C ASP A 79 -20.96 -13.30 -6.09
N GLY A 80 -21.40 -12.31 -5.31
CA GLY A 80 -22.71 -12.35 -4.65
C GLY A 80 -22.79 -11.68 -3.29
N LEU A 81 -23.44 -10.52 -3.27
CA LEU A 81 -24.39 -10.12 -2.22
C LEU A 81 -25.73 -9.78 -2.88
#